data_AF-A0A7Z9XDB4-F1
#
_entry.id   AF-A0A7Z9XDB4-F1
#
_cell.length_a   1.000
_cell.length_b   1.000
_cell.length_c   1.000
_cell.angle_alpha   90.00
_cell.angle_beta   90.00
_cell.angle_gamma   90.00
#
_symmetry.space_group_name_H-M   'P 1'
#
loop_
_entity.id
_entity.type
_entity.pdbx_description
1 polymer ?
#
loop_
_entity_poly.entity_id
_entity_poly.type
_entity_poly.pdbx_seq_one_letter_code
_entity_poly.pdbx_strand_id
1 'polypeptide(L)'
;EGENSYCSGVCCTYTQKQLILTKGHDEGVDCTVFHNDIRSHGKDFERYFERAEELPGTRFIRSYVSIVGENPETKNVIVRYSTFDDGVKEEEFDMVVLAVGLNPPAEFKALADKFQIELNAHGFNKTNDANPLTTNQPGIFVSGAFQGPTDIPEAVFTASGAGTQCGEFLDYRRGNLATERIYPEERDVSQEEPRIGVFVCHCGANISSVVNVPSAVEYALSLPNVVYAQEQLFSCATNSAQEITELAKEKGLNRVVLAACSPRTLEPLFRDTLREAGLNQYYCEMANIREHCSWVHAKQKDEATQKAKDLIRMSVARTRHLEPLQEFDLDVNPTALVVGGGIAGMTCALSIANQGHEVQLVEKAKDLGGIARRLHTTLEGMDVQTYLNDLIREVYNNPLIHVSHEATITDVAGYVGNFTTTLESEGRIKEIKHGASVLAIGADVYQPCEYLYGENDKVLTHLELGEEIAK
;
A
#
# COMPACT_ATOMS: atom_id res chain seq x y z
N GLU A 1 -0.28 -27.14 -20.50
CA GLU A 1 -0.28 -25.70 -20.18
C GLU A 1 0.43 -25.52 -18.84
N GLY A 2 1.71 -25.13 -18.88
CA GLY A 2 2.58 -25.00 -17.69
C GLY A 2 3.99 -24.53 -18.06
N GLU A 3 4.14 -23.92 -19.24
CA GLU A 3 5.44 -23.64 -19.89
C GLU A 3 5.89 -22.18 -19.69
N ASN A 4 5.36 -21.50 -18.68
CA ASN A 4 5.74 -20.11 -18.42
C ASN A 4 7.13 -20.07 -17.78
N SER A 5 8.09 -19.45 -18.48
CA SER A 5 9.48 -19.29 -18.00
C SER A 5 9.66 -18.14 -17.00
N TYR A 6 8.58 -17.53 -16.54
CA TYR A 6 8.60 -16.39 -15.62
C TYR A 6 8.02 -16.76 -14.25
N CYS A 7 8.47 -16.04 -13.21
CA CYS A 7 7.90 -16.15 -11.88
C CYS A 7 6.65 -15.30 -11.75
N SER A 8 5.63 -15.81 -11.06
CA SER A 8 4.40 -15.05 -10.82
C SER A 8 4.48 -14.03 -9.69
N GLY A 9 5.63 -13.86 -9.03
CA GLY A 9 5.90 -12.82 -8.02
C GLY A 9 5.17 -12.97 -6.68
N VAL A 10 3.94 -13.47 -6.69
CA VAL A 10 3.00 -13.41 -5.56
C VAL A 10 2.66 -14.76 -4.94
N CYS A 11 3.01 -15.86 -5.60
CA CYS A 11 2.57 -17.20 -5.20
C CYS A 11 3.15 -17.67 -3.87
N CYS A 12 4.42 -17.37 -3.59
CA CYS A 12 5.03 -17.67 -2.28
C CYS A 12 4.27 -16.94 -1.15
N THR A 13 4.09 -15.62 -1.29
CA THR A 13 3.50 -14.78 -0.26
C THR A 13 2.03 -15.09 -0.02
N TYR A 14 1.22 -15.28 -1.08
CA TYR A 14 -0.17 -15.65 -0.85
C TYR A 14 -0.29 -17.06 -0.25
N THR A 15 0.64 -17.98 -0.55
CA THR A 15 0.62 -19.34 0.02
C THR A 15 0.89 -19.27 1.51
N GLN A 16 1.93 -18.53 1.92
CA GLN A 16 2.21 -18.23 3.33
C GLN A 16 0.99 -17.58 4.02
N LYS A 17 0.30 -16.65 3.34
CA LYS A 17 -0.91 -16.03 3.86
C LYS A 17 -2.03 -17.02 4.08
N GLN A 18 -2.34 -17.86 3.08
CA GLN A 18 -3.38 -18.88 3.22
C GLN A 18 -3.03 -19.87 4.33
N LEU A 19 -1.76 -20.26 4.45
CA LEU A 19 -1.28 -21.13 5.52
C LEU A 19 -1.52 -20.52 6.91
N ILE A 20 -1.10 -19.28 7.12
CA ILE A 20 -1.29 -18.58 8.40
C ILE A 20 -2.79 -18.45 8.72
N LEU A 21 -3.63 -18.15 7.72
CA LEU A 21 -5.08 -18.05 7.90
C LEU A 21 -5.71 -19.41 8.24
N THR A 22 -5.31 -20.48 7.55
CA THR A 22 -5.77 -21.85 7.83
C THR A 22 -5.42 -22.25 9.26
N LYS A 23 -4.15 -22.06 9.68
CA LYS A 23 -3.70 -22.33 11.06
C LYS A 23 -4.40 -21.45 12.10
N GLY A 24 -4.80 -20.23 11.72
CA GLY A 24 -5.60 -19.35 12.56
C GLY A 24 -7.05 -19.79 12.73
N HIS A 25 -7.61 -20.54 11.78
CA HIS A 25 -8.94 -21.12 11.88
C HIS A 25 -8.93 -22.51 12.55
N ASP A 26 -7.89 -23.31 12.30
CA ASP A 26 -7.70 -24.63 12.88
C ASP A 26 -6.21 -24.89 13.15
N GLU A 27 -5.82 -24.86 14.43
CA GLU A 27 -4.44 -25.10 14.85
C GLU A 27 -4.02 -26.58 14.64
N GLY A 28 -4.97 -27.50 14.47
CA GLY A 28 -4.72 -28.94 14.34
C GLY A 28 -4.45 -29.43 12.91
N VAL A 29 -4.67 -28.59 11.89
CA VAL A 29 -4.43 -28.97 10.48
C VAL A 29 -2.94 -29.01 10.19
N ASP A 30 -2.38 -30.11 9.72
CA ASP A 30 -0.99 -30.14 9.23
C ASP A 30 -0.85 -29.53 7.83
N CYS A 31 0.15 -28.67 7.64
CA CYS A 31 0.37 -27.95 6.39
C CYS A 31 1.76 -28.26 5.84
N THR A 32 1.84 -28.72 4.59
CA THR A 32 3.12 -28.93 3.89
C THR A 32 3.16 -28.08 2.62
N VAL A 33 4.17 -27.22 2.51
CA VAL A 33 4.40 -26.34 1.37
C VAL A 33 5.58 -26.87 0.57
N PHE A 34 5.31 -27.29 -0.65
CA PHE A 34 6.35 -27.67 -1.61
C PHE A 34 6.76 -26.47 -2.45
N HIS A 35 8.06 -26.21 -2.55
CA HIS A 35 8.59 -25.07 -3.30
C HIS A 35 9.91 -25.39 -4.00
N ASN A 36 10.28 -24.61 -5.01
CA ASN A 36 11.64 -24.64 -5.57
C ASN A 36 12.54 -23.64 -4.84
N ASP A 37 12.04 -22.41 -4.71
CA ASP A 37 12.66 -21.32 -3.97
C ASP A 37 11.54 -20.48 -3.35
N ILE A 38 11.81 -19.89 -2.18
CA ILE A 38 10.90 -18.94 -1.53
C ILE A 38 11.27 -17.54 -1.99
N ARG A 39 10.33 -16.80 -2.59
CA ARG A 39 10.56 -15.47 -3.18
C ARG A 39 9.86 -14.36 -2.40
N SER A 40 10.27 -14.16 -1.15
CA SER A 40 9.70 -13.20 -0.18
C SER A 40 10.36 -11.80 -0.26
N HIS A 41 10.52 -11.25 -1.45
CA HIS A 41 11.39 -10.09 -1.71
C HIS A 41 10.79 -8.71 -1.35
N GLY A 42 9.47 -8.65 -1.08
CA GLY A 42 8.81 -7.42 -0.65
C GLY A 42 9.19 -7.00 0.77
N LYS A 43 8.91 -5.74 1.13
CA LYS A 43 9.16 -5.23 2.49
C LYS A 43 8.42 -6.10 3.53
N ASP A 44 9.17 -6.56 4.53
CA ASP A 44 8.69 -7.45 5.61
C ASP A 44 8.19 -8.84 5.14
N PHE A 45 8.32 -9.21 3.87
CA PHE A 45 7.84 -10.51 3.39
C PHE A 45 8.71 -11.66 3.88
N GLU A 46 10.01 -11.47 4.09
CA GLU A 46 10.86 -12.50 4.69
C GLU A 46 10.44 -12.82 6.13
N ARG A 47 10.16 -11.80 6.93
CA ARG A 47 9.60 -11.97 8.29
C ARG A 47 8.23 -12.65 8.27
N TYR A 48 7.47 -12.46 7.19
CA TYR A 48 6.20 -13.13 6.97
C TYR A 48 6.38 -14.62 6.67
N PHE A 49 7.42 -14.98 5.91
CA PHE A 49 7.84 -16.35 5.68
C PHE A 49 8.31 -17.02 6.98
N GLU A 50 9.23 -16.40 7.73
CA GLU A 50 9.71 -16.91 9.02
C GLU A 50 8.54 -17.24 9.96
N ARG A 51 7.59 -16.29 10.09
CA ARG A 51 6.37 -16.51 10.88
C ARG A 51 5.55 -17.70 10.38
N ALA A 52 5.44 -17.91 9.07
CA ALA A 52 4.69 -19.03 8.52
C ALA A 52 5.40 -20.37 8.79
N GLU A 53 6.73 -20.40 8.69
CA GLU A 53 7.57 -21.57 8.95
C GLU A 53 7.55 -22.00 10.43
N GLU A 54 7.51 -21.04 11.35
CA GLU A 54 7.48 -21.30 12.79
C GLU A 54 6.13 -21.82 13.31
N LEU A 55 5.08 -21.87 12.48
CA LEU A 55 3.76 -22.36 12.90
C LEU A 55 3.80 -23.88 13.17
N PRO A 56 3.25 -24.36 14.31
CA PRO A 56 3.22 -25.79 14.63
C PRO A 56 2.59 -26.62 13.52
N GLY A 57 3.12 -27.81 13.22
CA GLY A 57 2.60 -28.68 12.16
C GLY A 57 2.76 -28.10 10.75
N THR A 58 3.77 -27.27 10.52
CA THR A 58 4.10 -26.71 9.20
C THR A 58 5.43 -27.25 8.72
N ARG A 59 5.52 -27.60 7.43
CA ARG A 59 6.75 -28.00 6.76
C ARG A 59 6.93 -27.26 5.45
N PHE A 60 8.11 -26.73 5.20
CA PHE A 60 8.54 -26.23 3.90
C PHE A 60 9.53 -27.23 3.29
N ILE A 61 9.17 -27.79 2.14
CA ILE A 61 9.97 -28.82 1.46
C ILE A 61 10.41 -28.28 0.11
N ARG A 62 11.73 -28.16 -0.06
CA ARG A 62 12.33 -27.78 -1.33
C ARG A 62 12.31 -28.94 -2.32
N SER A 63 11.29 -29.01 -3.18
CA SER A 63 11.17 -30.05 -4.20
C SER A 63 10.17 -29.67 -5.29
N TYR A 64 10.44 -30.13 -6.52
CA TYR A 64 9.40 -30.33 -7.53
C TYR A 64 8.52 -31.50 -7.11
N VAL A 65 7.23 -31.43 -7.43
CA VAL A 65 6.24 -32.45 -7.05
C VAL A 65 5.46 -32.94 -8.24
N SER A 66 4.89 -34.14 -8.11
CA SER A 66 3.92 -34.69 -9.06
C SER A 66 2.76 -35.31 -8.29
N ILE A 67 1.53 -35.01 -8.71
CA ILE A 67 0.34 -35.72 -8.24
C ILE A 67 0.32 -37.05 -8.99
N VAL A 68 0.51 -38.16 -8.28
CA VAL A 68 0.66 -39.49 -8.89
C VAL A 68 -0.62 -40.33 -8.83
N GLY A 69 -1.60 -39.92 -8.04
CA GLY A 69 -2.90 -40.56 -8.00
C GLY A 69 -3.76 -40.07 -6.85
N GLU A 70 -4.89 -40.74 -6.70
CA GLU A 70 -5.83 -40.59 -5.59
C GLU A 70 -6.02 -41.98 -4.97
N ASN A 71 -5.98 -42.07 -3.65
CA ASN A 71 -6.28 -43.30 -2.95
C ASN A 71 -7.77 -43.65 -3.16
N PRO A 72 -8.10 -44.84 -3.70
CA PRO A 72 -9.47 -45.17 -4.10
C PRO A 72 -10.46 -45.22 -2.93
N GLU A 73 -9.98 -45.51 -1.71
CA GLU A 73 -10.79 -45.65 -0.49
C GLU A 73 -10.95 -44.33 0.25
N THR A 74 -9.85 -43.64 0.55
CA THR A 74 -9.86 -42.40 1.36
C THR A 74 -10.16 -41.15 0.54
N LYS A 75 -9.94 -41.21 -0.78
CA LYS A 75 -9.93 -40.04 -1.69
C LYS A 75 -8.79 -39.05 -1.43
N ASN A 76 -7.78 -39.46 -0.66
CA ASN A 76 -6.59 -38.65 -0.43
C ASN A 76 -5.73 -38.59 -1.69
N VAL A 77 -5.11 -37.43 -1.91
CA VAL A 77 -4.25 -37.18 -3.06
C VAL A 77 -2.83 -37.63 -2.72
N ILE A 78 -2.23 -38.42 -3.61
CA ILE A 78 -0.87 -38.94 -3.43
C ILE A 78 0.10 -38.01 -4.17
N VAL A 79 1.03 -37.41 -3.43
CA VAL A 79 2.06 -36.50 -3.95
C VAL A 79 3.42 -37.18 -3.88
N ARG A 80 4.10 -37.24 -5.02
CA ARG A 80 5.48 -37.72 -5.15
C ARG A 80 6.45 -36.54 -5.20
N TYR A 81 7.50 -36.58 -4.38
CA TYR A 81 8.52 -35.54 -4.31
C TYR A 81 9.90 -36.12 -3.95
N SER A 82 10.96 -35.36 -4.18
CA SER A 82 12.32 -35.75 -3.84
C SER A 82 12.82 -34.99 -2.61
N THR A 83 13.64 -35.65 -1.81
CA THR A 83 14.35 -35.06 -0.66
C THR A 83 15.84 -35.23 -0.87
N PHE A 84 16.64 -34.36 -0.25
CA PHE A 84 18.10 -34.43 -0.37
C PHE A 84 18.68 -35.70 0.25
N ASP A 85 18.14 -36.13 1.40
CA ASP A 85 18.71 -37.22 2.19
C ASP A 85 18.07 -38.59 1.90
N ASP A 86 16.75 -38.63 1.71
CA ASP A 86 15.97 -39.89 1.67
C ASP A 86 15.53 -40.28 0.24
N GLY A 87 15.95 -39.54 -0.79
CA GLY A 87 15.54 -39.79 -2.16
C GLY A 87 14.07 -39.46 -2.42
N VAL A 88 13.38 -40.30 -3.21
CA VAL A 88 11.99 -40.08 -3.64
C VAL A 88 11.00 -40.59 -2.60
N LYS A 89 10.06 -39.75 -2.20
CA LYS A 89 8.95 -40.07 -1.29
C LYS A 89 7.61 -39.94 -1.99
N GLU A 90 6.64 -40.71 -1.50
CA GLU A 90 5.22 -40.53 -1.78
C GLU A 90 4.50 -40.33 -0.45
N GLU A 91 3.63 -39.34 -0.40
CA GLU A 91 2.88 -38.98 0.79
C GLU A 91 1.43 -38.68 0.41
N GLU A 92 0.49 -39.16 1.24
CA GLU A 92 -0.94 -38.92 1.05
C GLU A 92 -1.36 -37.63 1.78
N PHE A 93 -2.16 -36.81 1.10
CA PHE A 93 -2.72 -35.57 1.64
C PHE A 93 -4.23 -35.56 1.48
N ASP A 94 -4.96 -35.08 2.48
CA ASP A 94 -6.43 -34.95 2.40
C ASP A 94 -6.85 -33.92 1.34
N MET A 95 -5.99 -32.92 1.09
CA MET A 95 -6.21 -31.88 0.08
C MET A 95 -4.88 -31.38 -0.47
N VAL A 96 -4.84 -31.15 -1.78
CA VAL A 96 -3.72 -30.46 -2.46
C VAL A 96 -4.22 -29.15 -3.03
N VAL A 97 -3.58 -28.06 -2.61
CA VAL A 97 -3.87 -26.70 -3.11
C VAL A 97 -2.77 -26.30 -4.08
N LEU A 98 -3.13 -26.07 -5.34
CA LEU A 98 -2.20 -25.58 -6.35
C LEU A 98 -2.00 -24.07 -6.19
N ALA A 99 -0.76 -23.65 -5.91
CA ALA A 99 -0.38 -22.24 -5.94
C ALA A 99 -0.27 -21.76 -7.41
N VAL A 100 -1.41 -21.56 -8.06
CA VAL A 100 -1.52 -21.14 -9.46
C VAL A 100 -0.91 -19.75 -9.65
N GLY A 101 -0.06 -19.63 -10.68
CA GLY A 101 0.57 -18.38 -11.07
C GLY A 101 -0.36 -17.39 -11.76
N LEU A 102 0.19 -16.22 -12.12
CA LEU A 102 -0.51 -15.21 -12.90
C LEU A 102 -0.19 -15.37 -14.39
N ASN A 103 -1.22 -15.23 -15.22
CA ASN A 103 -1.11 -15.14 -16.67
C ASN A 103 -1.62 -13.77 -17.13
N PRO A 104 -1.25 -13.32 -18.35
CA PRO A 104 -1.92 -12.19 -18.97
C PRO A 104 -3.45 -12.41 -19.04
N PRO A 105 -4.25 -11.33 -19.09
CA PRO A 105 -5.69 -11.45 -19.20
C PRO A 105 -6.07 -12.21 -20.48
N ALA A 106 -7.15 -13.01 -20.45
CA ALA A 106 -7.52 -13.91 -21.56
C ALA A 106 -7.59 -13.20 -22.94
N GLU A 107 -7.99 -11.93 -22.95
CA GLU A 107 -8.14 -11.10 -24.16
C GLU A 107 -6.95 -10.15 -24.42
N PHE A 108 -5.76 -10.46 -23.88
CA PHE A 108 -4.59 -9.57 -23.96
C PHE A 108 -4.24 -9.15 -25.40
N LYS A 109 -4.42 -10.03 -26.40
CA LYS A 109 -4.21 -9.71 -27.82
C LYS A 109 -5.20 -8.68 -28.34
N ALA A 110 -6.49 -8.85 -28.04
CA ALA A 110 -7.52 -7.90 -28.45
C ALA A 110 -7.32 -6.54 -27.77
N LEU A 111 -6.86 -6.53 -26.51
CA LEU A 111 -6.48 -5.32 -25.80
C LEU A 111 -5.30 -4.62 -26.48
N ALA A 112 -4.26 -5.39 -26.82
CA ALA A 112 -3.08 -4.89 -27.52
C ALA A 112 -3.43 -4.29 -28.89
N ASP A 113 -4.22 -5.00 -29.69
CA ASP A 113 -4.69 -4.54 -31.00
C ASP A 113 -5.55 -3.27 -30.87
N LYS A 114 -6.44 -3.20 -29.88
CA LYS A 114 -7.32 -2.05 -29.68
C LYS A 114 -6.54 -0.78 -29.34
N PHE A 115 -5.55 -0.89 -28.48
CA PHE A 115 -4.73 0.24 -28.04
C PHE A 115 -3.43 0.42 -28.86
N GLN A 116 -3.17 -0.48 -29.82
CA GLN A 116 -1.96 -0.50 -30.65
C GLN A 116 -0.66 -0.61 -29.84
N ILE A 117 -0.70 -1.33 -28.72
CA ILE A 117 0.45 -1.49 -27.81
C ILE A 117 1.21 -2.79 -28.09
N GLU A 118 2.52 -2.78 -27.84
CA GLU A 118 3.40 -3.94 -27.99
C GLU A 118 3.31 -4.87 -26.78
N LEU A 119 3.40 -6.18 -27.05
CA LEU A 119 3.46 -7.22 -26.03
C LEU A 119 4.87 -7.82 -25.96
N ASN A 120 5.26 -8.26 -24.77
CA ASN A 120 6.46 -9.06 -24.60
C ASN A 120 6.23 -10.52 -25.03
N ALA A 121 7.28 -11.35 -24.97
CA ALA A 121 7.22 -12.76 -25.39
C ALA A 121 6.23 -13.61 -24.56
N HIS A 122 5.77 -13.11 -23.42
CA HIS A 122 4.84 -13.78 -22.52
C HIS A 122 3.40 -13.24 -22.63
N GLY A 123 3.14 -12.25 -23.48
CA GLY A 123 1.80 -11.68 -23.69
C GLY A 123 1.40 -10.60 -22.68
N PHE A 124 2.33 -10.13 -21.84
CA PHE A 124 2.15 -8.90 -21.04
C PHE A 124 2.51 -7.66 -21.87
N ASN A 125 2.12 -6.47 -21.43
CA ASN A 125 2.57 -5.23 -22.06
C ASN A 125 4.11 -5.15 -22.04
N LYS A 126 4.71 -4.82 -23.17
CA LYS A 126 6.15 -4.54 -23.24
C LYS A 126 6.42 -3.18 -22.61
N THR A 127 7.10 -3.20 -21.46
CA THR A 127 7.45 -2.01 -20.69
C THR A 127 8.67 -1.31 -21.30
N ASN A 128 8.78 -0.01 -21.02
CA ASN A 128 10.01 0.75 -21.24
C ASN A 128 10.86 0.69 -19.98
N ASP A 129 12.12 0.27 -20.10
CA ASP A 129 13.03 0.10 -18.98
C ASP A 129 13.26 1.42 -18.19
N ALA A 130 13.20 2.59 -18.85
CA ALA A 130 13.40 3.89 -18.18
C ALA A 130 12.14 4.36 -17.46
N ASN A 131 10.97 3.91 -17.92
CA ASN A 131 9.68 4.32 -17.41
C ASN A 131 8.67 3.18 -17.64
N PRO A 132 8.56 2.22 -16.70
CA PRO A 132 7.77 0.99 -16.90
C PRO A 132 6.27 1.24 -16.99
N LEU A 133 5.82 2.48 -16.71
CA LEU A 133 4.44 2.92 -16.77
C LEU A 133 4.00 3.28 -18.19
N THR A 134 4.96 3.51 -19.10
CA THR A 134 4.69 3.90 -20.49
C THR A 134 4.59 2.69 -21.41
N THR A 135 3.80 2.85 -22.46
CA THR A 135 3.74 1.92 -23.59
C THR A 135 4.49 2.52 -24.79
N ASN A 136 4.57 1.77 -25.89
CA ASN A 136 5.05 2.29 -27.17
C ASN A 136 4.13 3.37 -27.79
N GLN A 137 2.92 3.56 -27.26
CA GLN A 137 1.96 4.54 -27.74
C GLN A 137 1.92 5.78 -26.83
N PRO A 138 2.22 6.98 -27.35
CA PRO A 138 2.11 8.22 -26.59
C PRO A 138 0.69 8.42 -26.02
N GLY A 139 0.61 8.79 -24.74
CA GLY A 139 -0.66 8.99 -24.04
C GLY A 139 -1.36 7.71 -23.56
N ILE A 140 -0.77 6.54 -23.80
CA ILE A 140 -1.26 5.26 -23.27
C ILE A 140 -0.27 4.77 -22.20
N PHE A 141 -0.78 4.65 -20.99
CA PHE A 141 -0.04 4.17 -19.82
C PHE A 141 -0.59 2.81 -19.37
N VAL A 142 0.26 2.05 -18.69
CA VAL A 142 -0.07 0.73 -18.15
C VAL A 142 0.20 0.70 -16.65
N SER A 143 -0.54 -0.12 -15.91
CA SER A 143 -0.35 -0.33 -14.47
C SER A 143 -0.76 -1.74 -14.05
N GLY A 144 -0.15 -2.24 -12.98
CA GLY A 144 -0.51 -3.48 -12.32
C GLY A 144 -0.19 -4.72 -13.14
N ALA A 145 -0.97 -5.78 -12.94
CA ALA A 145 -0.65 -7.14 -13.38
C ALA A 145 -0.54 -7.34 -14.91
N PHE A 146 -0.84 -6.32 -15.73
CA PHE A 146 -0.62 -6.38 -17.17
C PHE A 146 0.78 -5.93 -17.60
N GLN A 147 1.54 -5.25 -16.74
CA GLN A 147 2.99 -5.02 -16.93
C GLN A 147 3.78 -6.32 -16.73
N GLY A 148 3.30 -7.15 -15.80
CA GLY A 148 3.88 -8.42 -15.40
C GLY A 148 3.22 -8.89 -14.10
N PRO A 149 3.58 -10.07 -13.58
CA PRO A 149 3.08 -10.53 -12.30
C PRO A 149 3.48 -9.59 -11.15
N THR A 150 2.50 -8.99 -10.51
CA THR A 150 2.66 -7.84 -9.61
C THR A 150 1.75 -8.01 -8.39
N ASP A 151 2.20 -7.58 -7.22
CA ASP A 151 1.40 -7.61 -6.00
C ASP A 151 0.51 -6.37 -5.83
N ILE A 152 -0.30 -6.32 -4.78
CA ILE A 152 -1.23 -5.19 -4.56
C ILE A 152 -0.47 -3.88 -4.32
N PRO A 153 0.51 -3.80 -3.39
CA PRO A 153 1.32 -2.60 -3.19
C PRO A 153 1.97 -2.07 -4.48
N GLU A 154 2.58 -2.94 -5.27
CA GLU A 154 3.26 -2.55 -6.50
C GLU A 154 2.24 -2.09 -7.57
N ALA A 155 1.08 -2.76 -7.69
CA ALA A 155 0.01 -2.30 -8.58
C ALA A 155 -0.53 -0.92 -8.21
N VAL A 156 -0.65 -0.63 -6.91
CA VAL A 156 -1.04 0.71 -6.42
C VAL A 156 0.05 1.73 -6.76
N PHE A 157 1.32 1.39 -6.54
CA PHE A 157 2.45 2.24 -6.86
C PHE A 157 2.48 2.60 -8.36
N THR A 158 2.37 1.61 -9.25
CA THR A 158 2.35 1.86 -10.70
C THR A 158 1.11 2.65 -11.12
N ALA A 159 -0.04 2.44 -10.46
CA ALA A 159 -1.26 3.18 -10.76
C ALA A 159 -1.13 4.66 -10.39
N SER A 160 -0.51 4.95 -9.23
CA SER A 160 -0.21 6.32 -8.83
C SER A 160 0.73 6.99 -9.81
N GLY A 161 1.82 6.33 -10.21
CA GLY A 161 2.76 6.89 -11.19
C GLY A 161 2.12 7.14 -12.56
N ALA A 162 1.31 6.21 -13.06
CA ALA A 162 0.59 6.37 -14.32
C ALA A 162 -0.42 7.52 -14.24
N GLY A 163 -1.13 7.65 -13.10
CA GLY A 163 -2.02 8.77 -12.82
C GLY A 163 -1.31 10.12 -12.84
N THR A 164 -0.10 10.21 -12.27
CA THR A 164 0.72 11.42 -12.32
C THR A 164 1.11 11.79 -13.75
N GLN A 165 1.57 10.83 -14.56
CA GLN A 165 1.95 11.12 -15.95
C GLN A 165 0.74 11.47 -16.83
N CYS A 166 -0.43 10.89 -16.57
CA CYS A 166 -1.69 11.38 -17.16
C CYS A 166 -1.96 12.85 -16.75
N GLY A 167 -1.71 13.20 -15.49
CA GLY A 167 -1.87 14.55 -14.97
C GLY A 167 -0.91 15.58 -15.56
N GLU A 168 0.32 15.17 -15.89
CA GLU A 168 1.28 15.95 -16.68
C GLU A 168 0.75 16.19 -18.10
N PHE A 169 0.26 15.14 -18.75
CA PHE A 169 -0.27 15.23 -20.12
C PHE A 169 -1.55 16.08 -20.24
N LEU A 170 -2.30 16.19 -19.14
CA LEU A 170 -3.58 16.89 -19.05
C LEU A 170 -3.50 18.19 -18.25
N ASP A 171 -2.31 18.74 -18.05
CA ASP A 171 -2.08 19.97 -17.27
C ASP A 171 -2.96 21.14 -17.74
N TYR A 172 -3.11 21.33 -19.05
CA TYR A 172 -3.91 22.36 -19.71
C TYR A 172 -5.42 22.20 -19.48
N ARG A 173 -5.86 21.07 -18.93
CA ARG A 173 -7.26 20.78 -18.55
C ARG A 173 -7.47 20.78 -17.04
N ARG A 174 -6.43 21.00 -16.22
CA ARG A 174 -6.53 21.02 -14.76
C ARG A 174 -7.62 22.00 -14.32
N GLY A 175 -8.53 21.53 -13.48
CA GLY A 175 -9.68 22.30 -12.98
C GLY A 175 -10.84 22.50 -13.97
N ASN A 176 -10.64 22.32 -15.28
CA ASN A 176 -11.69 22.61 -16.29
C ASN A 176 -12.85 21.60 -16.30
N LEU A 177 -12.62 20.38 -15.80
CA LEU A 177 -13.64 19.32 -15.65
C LEU A 177 -13.87 18.94 -14.19
N ALA A 178 -13.33 19.72 -13.25
CA ALA A 178 -13.56 19.50 -11.83
C ALA A 178 -14.98 19.95 -11.48
N THR A 179 -15.81 19.01 -11.04
CA THR A 179 -17.11 19.33 -10.45
C THR A 179 -16.95 19.34 -8.94
N GLU A 180 -17.23 20.48 -8.32
CA GLU A 180 -17.27 20.55 -6.86
C GLU A 180 -18.34 19.59 -6.33
N ARG A 181 -17.99 18.81 -5.31
CA ARG A 181 -18.95 17.95 -4.65
C ARG A 181 -19.85 18.81 -3.78
N ILE A 182 -21.11 18.91 -4.18
CA ILE A 182 -22.12 19.67 -3.44
C ILE A 182 -22.73 18.76 -2.39
N TYR A 183 -22.54 19.12 -1.12
CA TYR A 183 -23.22 18.47 0.00
C TYR A 183 -24.57 19.15 0.27
N PRO A 184 -25.55 18.44 0.86
CA PRO A 184 -26.74 19.08 1.41
C PRO A 184 -26.39 20.19 2.42
N GLU A 185 -27.29 21.15 2.60
CA GLU A 185 -27.14 22.19 3.61
C GLU A 185 -26.95 21.57 5.00
N GLU A 186 -25.92 22.02 5.72
CA GLU A 186 -25.64 21.54 7.07
C GLU A 186 -26.75 21.99 8.02
N ARG A 187 -27.41 21.03 8.65
CA ARG A 187 -28.40 21.25 9.69
C ARG A 187 -27.69 21.53 11.01
N ASP A 188 -27.94 22.70 11.60
CA ASP A 188 -27.45 23.00 12.94
C ASP A 188 -28.20 22.15 13.99
N VAL A 189 -27.44 21.30 14.67
CA VAL A 189 -27.88 20.37 15.71
C VAL A 189 -27.15 20.62 17.03
N SER A 190 -26.49 21.77 17.19
CA SER A 190 -25.64 22.05 18.36
C SER A 190 -26.46 22.17 19.65
N GLN A 191 -27.74 22.58 19.54
CA GLN A 191 -28.67 22.75 20.68
C GLN A 191 -29.62 21.55 20.84
N GLU A 192 -29.50 20.52 20.02
CA GLU A 192 -30.33 19.32 20.10
C GLU A 192 -29.79 18.33 21.14
N GLU A 193 -30.69 17.57 21.76
CA GLU A 193 -30.26 16.42 22.56
C GLU A 193 -29.53 15.41 21.66
N PRO A 194 -28.39 14.82 22.09
CA PRO A 194 -27.69 13.82 21.29
C PRO A 194 -28.60 12.63 20.95
N ARG A 195 -28.62 12.29 19.67
CA ARG A 195 -29.28 11.15 19.05
C ARG A 195 -28.24 10.40 18.23
N ILE A 196 -27.62 9.43 18.87
CA ILE A 196 -26.43 8.74 18.39
C ILE A 196 -26.83 7.47 17.64
N GLY A 197 -26.31 7.29 16.43
CA GLY A 197 -26.28 6.00 15.74
C GLY A 197 -24.95 5.30 15.92
N VAL A 198 -24.95 4.02 16.29
CA VAL A 198 -23.72 3.22 16.43
C VAL A 198 -23.69 2.11 15.38
N PHE A 199 -22.69 2.12 14.50
CA PHE A 199 -22.51 1.08 13.49
C PHE A 199 -21.29 0.23 13.82
N VAL A 200 -21.47 -1.07 13.98
CA VAL A 200 -20.41 -2.01 14.38
C VAL A 200 -20.00 -2.87 13.20
N CYS A 201 -18.75 -2.77 12.78
CA CYS A 201 -18.23 -3.42 11.58
C CYS A 201 -17.73 -4.85 11.89
N HIS A 202 -18.03 -5.80 11.01
CA HIS A 202 -17.45 -7.15 11.02
C HIS A 202 -16.05 -7.18 10.39
N CYS A 203 -15.83 -6.34 9.37
CA CYS A 203 -14.61 -6.31 8.56
C CYS A 203 -14.25 -7.70 8.00
N GLY A 204 -15.26 -8.40 7.48
CA GLY A 204 -15.14 -9.82 7.13
C GLY A 204 -14.84 -10.64 8.39
N ALA A 205 -13.76 -11.43 8.36
CA ALA A 205 -13.29 -12.17 9.53
C ALA A 205 -12.35 -11.36 10.46
N ASN A 206 -11.96 -10.13 10.10
CA ASN A 206 -10.94 -9.40 10.87
C ASN A 206 -11.40 -8.97 12.26
N ILE A 207 -12.68 -8.59 12.42
CA ILE A 207 -13.27 -8.27 13.72
C ILE A 207 -14.13 -9.43 14.20
N SER A 208 -15.03 -9.92 13.34
CA SER A 208 -16.07 -10.89 13.70
C SER A 208 -15.55 -12.27 14.15
N SER A 209 -14.33 -12.66 13.77
CA SER A 209 -13.74 -13.93 14.23
C SER A 209 -13.33 -13.93 15.70
N VAL A 210 -13.20 -12.74 16.30
CA VAL A 210 -12.70 -12.52 17.67
C VAL A 210 -13.73 -11.79 18.53
N VAL A 211 -14.30 -10.70 18.03
CA VAL A 211 -15.31 -9.90 18.73
C VAL A 211 -16.71 -10.38 18.34
N ASN A 212 -17.54 -10.67 19.33
CA ASN A 212 -18.96 -10.93 19.11
C ASN A 212 -19.68 -9.61 18.76
N VAL A 213 -19.76 -9.33 17.45
CA VAL A 213 -20.36 -8.11 16.91
C VAL A 213 -21.84 -7.94 17.30
N PRO A 214 -22.71 -8.96 17.18
CA PRO A 214 -24.10 -8.86 17.66
C PRO A 214 -24.20 -8.41 19.12
N SER A 215 -23.38 -9.00 20.00
CA SER A 215 -23.36 -8.62 21.42
C SER A 215 -22.85 -7.19 21.66
N ALA A 216 -21.92 -6.71 20.82
CA ALA A 216 -21.46 -5.32 20.88
C ALA A 216 -22.54 -4.33 20.43
N VAL A 217 -23.35 -4.67 19.41
CA VAL A 217 -24.51 -3.89 18.96
C VAL A 217 -25.58 -3.81 20.05
N GLU A 218 -25.96 -4.95 20.63
CA GLU A 218 -26.93 -5.01 21.74
C GLU A 218 -26.49 -4.14 22.92
N TYR A 219 -25.20 -4.21 23.27
CA TYR A 219 -24.64 -3.38 24.32
C TYR A 219 -24.70 -1.88 23.97
N ALA A 220 -24.38 -1.51 22.73
CA ALA A 220 -24.46 -0.13 22.26
C ALA A 220 -25.86 0.46 22.44
N LEU A 221 -26.92 -0.31 22.14
CA LEU A 221 -28.32 0.12 22.33
C LEU A 221 -28.67 0.44 23.79
N SER A 222 -27.96 -0.12 24.77
CA SER A 222 -28.20 0.20 26.19
C SER A 222 -27.55 1.50 26.66
N LEU A 223 -26.70 2.12 25.83
CA LEU A 223 -25.94 3.30 26.20
C LEU A 223 -26.79 4.57 26.11
N PRO A 224 -26.55 5.58 26.98
CA PRO A 224 -27.28 6.85 26.93
C PRO A 224 -27.20 7.51 25.55
N ASN A 225 -28.32 8.08 25.09
CA ASN A 225 -28.45 8.81 23.83
C ASN A 225 -28.26 7.98 22.56
N VAL A 226 -27.99 6.68 22.65
CA VAL A 226 -27.98 5.79 21.48
C VAL A 226 -29.43 5.45 21.10
N VAL A 227 -29.86 5.95 19.95
CA VAL A 227 -31.23 5.74 19.44
C VAL A 227 -31.30 4.67 18.35
N TYR A 228 -30.16 4.30 17.80
CA TYR A 228 -30.03 3.27 16.78
C TYR A 228 -28.65 2.61 16.86
N ALA A 229 -28.61 1.29 16.66
CA ALA A 229 -27.35 0.58 16.44
C ALA A 229 -27.55 -0.60 15.48
N GLN A 230 -26.53 -0.87 14.67
CA GLN A 230 -26.59 -1.87 13.60
C GLN A 230 -25.22 -2.51 13.39
N GLU A 231 -25.21 -3.76 12.96
CA GLU A 231 -24.01 -4.39 12.39
C GLU A 231 -23.85 -4.11 10.89
N GLN A 232 -22.61 -4.00 10.42
CA GLN A 232 -22.30 -3.90 9.00
C GLN A 232 -21.16 -4.86 8.64
N LEU A 233 -21.30 -5.57 7.52
CA LEU A 233 -20.26 -6.50 7.08
C LEU A 233 -18.94 -5.77 6.78
N PHE A 234 -19.05 -4.66 6.04
CA PHE A 234 -17.95 -3.77 5.70
C PHE A 234 -18.42 -2.32 5.70
N SER A 235 -18.31 -1.61 6.84
CA SER A 235 -18.77 -0.21 6.94
C SER A 235 -18.13 0.74 5.92
N CYS A 236 -16.95 0.40 5.38
CA CYS A 236 -16.25 1.20 4.38
C CYS A 236 -16.72 0.95 2.94
N ALA A 237 -17.58 -0.05 2.71
CA ALA A 237 -18.12 -0.30 1.39
C ALA A 237 -19.10 0.82 1.01
N THR A 238 -19.12 1.21 -0.27
CA THR A 238 -19.91 2.35 -0.76
C THR A 238 -21.39 2.24 -0.38
N ASN A 239 -21.97 1.05 -0.48
CA ASN A 239 -23.36 0.78 -0.10
C ASN A 239 -23.59 0.95 1.41
N SER A 240 -22.65 0.53 2.27
CA SER A 240 -22.76 0.67 3.73
C SER A 240 -22.55 2.11 4.19
N ALA A 241 -21.66 2.86 3.56
CA ALA A 241 -21.51 4.30 3.81
C ALA A 241 -22.80 5.04 3.42
N GLN A 242 -23.38 4.72 2.26
CA GLN A 242 -24.67 5.30 1.84
C GLN A 242 -25.81 4.94 2.80
N GLU A 243 -25.86 3.69 3.27
CA GLU A 243 -26.85 3.24 4.26
C GLU A 243 -26.75 4.05 5.57
N ILE A 244 -25.54 4.37 6.05
CA ILE A 244 -25.35 5.25 7.21
C ILE A 244 -25.95 6.64 6.95
N THR A 245 -25.69 7.22 5.77
CA THR A 245 -26.27 8.51 5.37
C THR A 245 -27.81 8.48 5.37
N GLU A 246 -28.40 7.43 4.80
CA GLU A 246 -29.85 7.26 4.71
C GLU A 246 -30.49 7.07 6.09
N LEU A 247 -29.92 6.21 6.93
CA LEU A 247 -30.40 5.97 8.30
C LEU A 247 -30.22 7.19 9.20
N ALA A 248 -29.16 7.98 9.00
CA ALA A 248 -28.97 9.23 9.72
C ALA A 248 -30.14 10.20 9.46
N LYS A 249 -30.60 10.28 8.21
CA LYS A 249 -31.78 11.08 7.84
C LYS A 249 -33.07 10.46 8.37
N GLU A 250 -33.29 9.17 8.13
CA GLU A 250 -34.53 8.47 8.47
C GLU A 250 -34.79 8.44 9.99
N LYS A 251 -33.77 8.17 10.78
CA LYS A 251 -33.88 8.05 12.25
C LYS A 251 -33.66 9.37 12.99
N GLY A 252 -33.37 10.45 12.26
CA GLY A 252 -33.03 11.76 12.83
C GLY A 252 -31.83 11.67 13.75
N LEU A 253 -30.76 11.01 13.30
CA LEU A 253 -29.49 10.98 14.02
C LEU A 253 -28.84 12.36 13.90
N ASN A 254 -28.14 12.79 14.94
CA ASN A 254 -27.35 14.01 14.91
C ASN A 254 -25.88 13.78 15.30
N ARG A 255 -25.52 12.55 15.61
CA ARG A 255 -24.16 12.07 15.89
C ARG A 255 -24.01 10.62 15.43
N VAL A 256 -22.80 10.21 15.05
CA VAL A 256 -22.54 8.83 14.61
C VAL A 256 -21.26 8.30 15.22
N VAL A 257 -21.30 7.05 15.69
CA VAL A 257 -20.14 6.29 16.15
C VAL A 257 -19.93 5.09 15.23
N LEU A 258 -18.72 4.93 14.71
CA LEU A 258 -18.30 3.78 13.90
C LEU A 258 -17.35 2.91 14.71
N ALA A 259 -17.79 1.72 15.11
CA ALA A 259 -16.95 0.74 15.78
C ALA A 259 -16.31 -0.19 14.74
N ALA A 260 -15.10 0.16 14.30
CA ALA A 260 -14.43 -0.49 13.16
C ALA A 260 -12.90 -0.45 13.30
N CYS A 261 -12.21 -0.02 12.24
CA CYS A 261 -10.76 0.12 12.18
C CYS A 261 -10.26 1.45 12.74
N SER A 262 -8.96 1.68 12.62
CA SER A 262 -8.31 2.93 12.98
C SER A 262 -8.91 4.16 12.28
N PRO A 263 -9.12 5.28 13.03
CA PRO A 263 -9.51 6.56 12.44
C PRO A 263 -8.46 7.10 11.46
N ARG A 264 -7.18 6.73 11.62
CA ARG A 264 -6.10 7.15 10.71
C ARG A 264 -6.32 6.70 9.25
N THR A 265 -7.17 5.70 9.04
CA THR A 265 -7.41 5.13 7.71
C THR A 265 -8.70 5.65 7.08
N LEU A 266 -9.81 5.67 7.84
CA LEU A 266 -11.15 5.86 7.27
C LEU A 266 -11.98 6.96 7.93
N GLU A 267 -11.42 7.73 8.88
CA GLU A 267 -12.14 8.87 9.45
C GLU A 267 -12.60 9.88 8.38
N PRO A 268 -11.78 10.24 7.37
CA PRO A 268 -12.23 11.14 6.30
C PRO A 268 -13.45 10.61 5.52
N LEU A 269 -13.52 9.29 5.28
CA LEU A 269 -14.66 8.66 4.59
C LEU A 269 -15.96 8.87 5.38
N PHE A 270 -15.94 8.60 6.68
CA PHE A 270 -17.15 8.71 7.51
C PHE A 270 -17.51 10.16 7.84
N ARG A 271 -16.52 11.06 7.89
CA ARG A 271 -16.77 12.51 7.92
C ARG A 271 -17.55 12.96 6.68
N ASP A 272 -17.15 12.50 5.50
CA ASP A 272 -17.89 12.73 4.25
C ASP A 272 -19.31 12.18 4.30
N THR A 273 -19.49 10.96 4.84
CA THR A 273 -20.83 10.36 5.05
C THR A 273 -21.75 11.27 5.89
N LEU A 274 -21.25 11.90 6.94
CA LEU A 274 -22.05 12.83 7.74
C LEU A 274 -22.40 14.11 6.96
N ARG A 275 -21.46 14.63 6.16
CA ARG A 275 -21.76 15.78 5.29
C ARG A 275 -22.86 15.44 4.29
N GLU A 276 -22.85 14.24 3.70
CA GLU A 276 -23.94 13.77 2.83
C GLU A 276 -25.28 13.61 3.58
N ALA A 277 -25.22 13.38 4.89
CA ALA A 277 -26.39 13.37 5.76
C ALA A 277 -26.90 14.78 6.10
N GLY A 278 -26.18 15.85 5.74
CA GLY A 278 -26.47 17.22 6.14
C GLY A 278 -26.09 17.49 7.60
N LEU A 279 -25.11 16.77 8.14
CA LEU A 279 -24.60 16.94 9.51
C LEU A 279 -23.16 17.44 9.48
N ASN A 280 -22.77 18.19 10.51
CA ASN A 280 -21.38 18.59 10.69
C ASN A 280 -20.48 17.36 10.82
N GLN A 281 -19.41 17.31 10.03
CA GLN A 281 -18.50 16.15 9.98
C GLN A 281 -17.83 15.82 11.32
N TYR A 282 -17.66 16.80 12.20
CA TYR A 282 -17.00 16.64 13.51
C TYR A 282 -17.90 15.99 14.57
N TYR A 283 -19.11 15.60 14.19
CA TYR A 283 -19.99 14.74 14.97
C TYR A 283 -19.81 13.24 14.71
N CYS A 284 -18.84 12.88 13.88
CA CYS A 284 -18.40 11.50 13.66
C CYS A 284 -17.32 11.13 14.67
N GLU A 285 -17.46 9.98 15.32
CA GLU A 285 -16.44 9.37 16.18
C GLU A 285 -16.18 7.93 15.72
N MET A 286 -14.92 7.47 15.83
CA MET A 286 -14.57 6.08 15.55
C MET A 286 -14.06 5.36 16.79
N ALA A 287 -14.67 4.21 17.12
CA ALA A 287 -14.14 3.27 18.10
C ALA A 287 -13.27 2.23 17.37
N ASN A 288 -11.95 2.27 17.58
CA ASN A 288 -11.04 1.29 16.98
C ASN A 288 -11.13 -0.06 17.71
N ILE A 289 -11.91 -0.98 17.15
CA ILE A 289 -12.09 -2.36 17.66
C ILE A 289 -11.38 -3.41 16.80
N ARG A 290 -10.58 -3.00 15.81
CA ARG A 290 -9.77 -3.90 14.97
C ARG A 290 -8.32 -3.92 15.41
N GLU A 291 -7.54 -2.91 15.04
CA GLU A 291 -6.11 -2.82 15.35
C GLU A 291 -5.86 -2.80 16.86
N HIS A 292 -6.77 -2.17 17.62
CA HIS A 292 -6.64 -2.03 19.07
C HIS A 292 -7.44 -3.08 19.85
N CYS A 293 -8.12 -4.01 19.19
CA CYS A 293 -8.87 -5.07 19.86
C CYS A 293 -8.77 -6.42 19.15
N SER A 294 -9.55 -6.67 18.09
CA SER A 294 -9.65 -8.01 17.50
C SER A 294 -8.31 -8.60 17.07
N TRP A 295 -7.44 -7.82 16.42
CA TRP A 295 -6.16 -8.30 15.91
C TRP A 295 -5.14 -8.64 16.99
N VAL A 296 -5.24 -8.03 18.17
CA VAL A 296 -4.27 -8.21 19.26
C VAL A 296 -4.76 -9.16 20.35
N HIS A 297 -6.03 -9.58 20.30
CA HIS A 297 -6.69 -10.44 21.29
C HIS A 297 -7.32 -11.70 20.68
N ALA A 298 -6.74 -12.20 19.58
CA ALA A 298 -7.32 -13.32 18.82
C ALA A 298 -7.59 -14.59 19.64
N LYS A 299 -6.86 -14.78 20.75
CA LYS A 299 -6.98 -15.93 21.66
C LYS A 299 -7.88 -15.66 22.88
N GLN A 300 -8.38 -14.43 23.06
CA GLN A 300 -9.15 -13.98 24.23
C GLN A 300 -10.48 -13.36 23.78
N LYS A 301 -11.34 -14.16 23.13
CA LYS A 301 -12.55 -13.66 22.43
C LYS A 301 -13.56 -12.98 23.35
N ASP A 302 -13.75 -13.51 24.56
CA ASP A 302 -14.69 -12.95 25.53
C ASP A 302 -14.19 -11.60 26.07
N GLU A 303 -12.90 -11.52 26.42
CA GLU A 303 -12.25 -10.29 26.87
C GLU A 303 -12.16 -9.27 25.73
N ALA A 304 -11.91 -9.70 24.49
CA ALA A 304 -11.92 -8.84 23.32
C ALA A 304 -13.32 -8.25 23.07
N THR A 305 -14.36 -9.06 23.22
CA THR A 305 -15.75 -8.60 23.13
C THR A 305 -16.06 -7.57 24.22
N GLN A 306 -15.64 -7.83 25.47
CA GLN A 306 -15.83 -6.89 26.56
C GLN A 306 -15.04 -5.58 26.33
N LYS A 307 -13.80 -5.67 25.87
CA LYS A 307 -12.99 -4.50 25.50
C LYS A 307 -13.64 -3.71 24.37
N ALA A 308 -14.19 -4.36 23.35
CA ALA A 308 -14.89 -3.70 22.25
C ALA A 308 -16.11 -2.91 22.76
N LYS A 309 -16.91 -3.51 23.67
CA LYS A 309 -18.01 -2.82 24.35
C LYS A 309 -17.54 -1.60 25.12
N ASP A 310 -16.46 -1.71 25.88
CA ASP A 310 -15.91 -0.59 26.63
C ASP A 310 -15.40 0.54 25.72
N LEU A 311 -14.73 0.20 24.60
CA LEU A 311 -14.29 1.16 23.59
C LEU A 311 -15.49 1.89 22.94
N ILE A 312 -16.55 1.16 22.60
CA ILE A 312 -17.81 1.75 22.10
C ILE A 312 -18.41 2.69 23.14
N ARG A 313 -18.48 2.27 24.42
CA ARG A 313 -18.97 3.13 25.50
C ARG A 313 -18.14 4.42 25.62
N MET A 314 -16.83 4.33 25.54
CA MET A 314 -15.94 5.49 25.60
C MET A 314 -16.17 6.45 24.43
N SER A 315 -16.27 5.92 23.20
CA SER A 315 -16.58 6.73 22.03
C SER A 315 -17.97 7.37 22.13
N VAL A 316 -19.01 6.63 22.50
CA VAL A 316 -20.36 7.19 22.75
C VAL A 316 -20.32 8.29 23.81
N ALA A 317 -19.61 8.08 24.92
CA ALA A 317 -19.47 9.09 25.97
C ALA A 317 -18.83 10.39 25.44
N ARG A 318 -17.78 10.30 24.61
CA ARG A 318 -17.16 11.45 23.95
C ARG A 318 -18.11 12.11 22.94
N THR A 319 -18.80 11.32 22.12
CA THR A 319 -19.71 11.79 21.07
C THR A 319 -20.84 12.67 21.60
N ARG A 320 -21.31 12.43 22.83
CA ARG A 320 -22.31 13.26 23.51
C ARG A 320 -21.85 14.70 23.77
N HIS A 321 -20.54 14.94 23.76
CA HIS A 321 -19.91 16.24 24.03
C HIS A 321 -19.21 16.82 22.79
N LEU A 322 -19.32 16.19 21.62
CA LEU A 322 -18.80 16.78 20.40
C LEU A 322 -19.61 18.02 20.03
N GLU A 323 -18.88 19.01 19.53
CA GLU A 323 -19.35 20.31 19.05
C GLU A 323 -19.05 20.43 17.56
N PRO A 324 -19.83 21.22 16.81
CA PRO A 324 -19.58 21.40 15.40
C PRO A 324 -18.32 22.27 15.23
N LEU A 325 -17.44 21.89 14.32
CA LEU A 325 -16.30 22.73 13.94
C LEU A 325 -16.45 23.19 12.50
N GLN A 326 -15.79 24.29 12.18
CA GLN A 326 -15.70 24.84 10.84
C GLN A 326 -14.30 24.63 10.30
N GLU A 327 -14.23 24.16 9.06
CA GLU A 327 -13.00 24.23 8.29
C GLU A 327 -12.79 25.67 7.81
N PHE A 328 -11.53 26.07 7.69
CA PHE A 328 -11.14 27.34 7.12
C PHE A 328 -10.13 27.07 6.02
N ASP A 329 -10.26 27.82 4.93
CA ASP A 329 -9.34 27.73 3.81
C ASP A 329 -8.01 28.39 4.16
N LEU A 330 -6.92 27.74 3.79
CA LEU A 330 -5.57 28.26 3.91
C LEU A 330 -4.95 28.34 2.53
N ASP A 331 -4.32 29.48 2.25
CA ASP A 331 -3.53 29.63 1.04
C ASP A 331 -2.41 28.61 1.01
N VAL A 332 -2.17 28.01 -0.16
CA VAL A 332 -1.10 27.02 -0.37
C VAL A 332 0.00 27.67 -1.18
N ASN A 333 1.23 27.61 -0.69
CA ASN A 333 2.40 27.99 -1.47
C ASN A 333 2.58 26.97 -2.62
N PRO A 334 2.56 27.41 -3.91
CA PRO A 334 2.59 26.51 -5.06
C PRO A 334 3.98 25.90 -5.35
N THR A 335 4.99 26.19 -4.53
CA THR A 335 6.34 25.64 -4.62
C THR A 335 6.44 24.32 -3.88
N ALA A 336 7.17 23.36 -4.44
CA ALA A 336 7.51 22.10 -3.78
C ALA A 336 8.98 22.03 -3.37
N LEU A 337 9.27 21.35 -2.26
CA LEU A 337 10.62 20.98 -1.84
C LEU A 337 10.85 19.49 -2.12
N VAL A 338 11.90 19.14 -2.85
CA VAL A 338 12.32 17.75 -3.05
C VAL A 338 13.67 17.54 -2.36
N VAL A 339 13.74 16.57 -1.45
CA VAL A 339 14.96 16.29 -0.66
C VAL A 339 15.58 14.99 -1.14
N GLY A 340 16.78 15.08 -1.69
CA GLY A 340 17.51 13.98 -2.32
C GLY A 340 17.45 14.06 -3.85
N GLY A 341 18.61 14.18 -4.48
CA GLY A 341 18.83 14.31 -5.92
C GLY A 341 19.18 12.99 -6.61
N GLY A 342 18.77 11.85 -6.08
CA GLY A 342 18.81 10.56 -6.79
C GLY A 342 17.76 10.48 -7.91
N ILE A 343 17.69 9.35 -8.63
CA ILE A 343 16.70 9.14 -9.72
C ILE A 343 15.28 9.49 -9.25
N ALA A 344 14.85 8.98 -8.09
CA ALA A 344 13.51 9.23 -7.57
C ALA A 344 13.21 10.73 -7.36
N GLY A 345 14.15 11.47 -6.77
CA GLY A 345 13.98 12.90 -6.52
C GLY A 345 14.04 13.74 -7.79
N MET A 346 14.94 13.42 -8.72
CA MET A 346 15.02 14.10 -10.01
C MET A 346 13.76 13.88 -10.86
N THR A 347 13.29 12.64 -10.97
CA THR A 347 12.03 12.32 -11.67
C THR A 347 10.83 13.02 -11.02
N CYS A 348 10.78 13.07 -9.68
CA CYS A 348 9.75 13.80 -8.96
C CYS A 348 9.81 15.31 -9.24
N ALA A 349 10.99 15.92 -9.20
CA ALA A 349 11.18 17.33 -9.48
C ALA A 349 10.75 17.69 -10.91
N LEU A 350 11.14 16.88 -11.91
CA LEU A 350 10.70 17.06 -13.29
C LEU A 350 9.19 16.91 -13.43
N SER A 351 8.59 15.88 -12.81
CA SER A 351 7.14 15.67 -12.85
C SER A 351 6.35 16.86 -12.28
N ILE A 352 6.80 17.43 -11.16
CA ILE A 352 6.18 18.62 -10.55
C ILE A 352 6.37 19.85 -11.45
N ALA A 353 7.57 20.05 -11.97
CA ALA A 353 7.90 21.17 -12.86
C ALA A 353 7.12 21.12 -14.19
N ASN A 354 6.97 19.92 -14.78
CA ASN A 354 6.18 19.70 -15.99
C ASN A 354 4.69 20.02 -15.80
N GLN A 355 4.21 20.03 -14.55
CA GLN A 355 2.86 20.46 -14.19
C GLN A 355 2.77 21.96 -13.88
N GLY A 356 3.85 22.72 -14.08
CA GLY A 356 3.89 24.18 -13.94
C GLY A 356 4.21 24.68 -12.54
N HIS A 357 4.72 23.84 -11.64
CA HIS A 357 5.04 24.21 -10.27
C HIS A 357 6.56 24.40 -10.06
N GLU A 358 6.95 25.40 -9.28
CA GLU A 358 8.35 25.62 -8.92
C GLU A 358 8.84 24.53 -7.94
N VAL A 359 10.07 24.07 -8.12
CA VAL A 359 10.68 23.02 -7.30
C VAL A 359 12.03 23.46 -6.77
N GLN A 360 12.24 23.30 -5.47
CA GLN A 360 13.54 23.43 -4.83
C GLN A 360 14.09 22.02 -4.57
N LEU A 361 15.10 21.61 -5.34
CA LEU A 361 15.73 20.30 -5.22
C LEU A 361 16.98 20.41 -4.34
N VAL A 362 16.98 19.75 -3.20
CA VAL A 362 18.06 19.80 -2.20
C VAL A 362 18.84 18.49 -2.23
N GLU A 363 20.14 18.57 -2.53
CA GLU A 363 21.06 17.44 -2.54
C GLU A 363 22.17 17.64 -1.52
N LYS A 364 22.41 16.61 -0.71
CA LYS A 364 23.44 16.60 0.33
C LYS A 364 24.84 16.50 -0.27
N ALA A 365 25.00 15.76 -1.35
CA ALA A 365 26.24 15.59 -2.07
C ALA A 365 26.52 16.78 -3.01
N LYS A 366 27.74 16.78 -3.55
CA LYS A 366 28.15 17.73 -4.58
C LYS A 366 27.43 17.50 -5.91
N ASP A 367 27.12 16.25 -6.23
CA ASP A 367 26.57 15.87 -7.54
C ASP A 367 25.22 15.18 -7.39
N LEU A 368 24.28 15.43 -8.31
CA LEU A 368 23.03 14.68 -8.41
C LEU A 368 23.28 13.23 -8.84
N GLY A 369 22.37 12.32 -8.57
CA GLY A 369 22.34 10.95 -9.12
C GLY A 369 22.36 9.84 -8.08
N GLY A 370 22.84 10.11 -6.87
CA GLY A 370 22.85 9.14 -5.77
C GLY A 370 23.49 7.80 -6.16
N ILE A 371 22.89 6.70 -5.71
CA ILE A 371 23.41 5.34 -5.94
C ILE A 371 23.48 4.96 -7.43
N ALA A 372 22.68 5.60 -8.30
CA ALA A 372 22.68 5.31 -9.73
C ALA A 372 24.02 5.62 -10.41
N ARG A 373 24.85 6.49 -9.81
CA ARG A 373 26.22 6.72 -10.27
C ARG A 373 27.12 5.48 -10.22
N ARG A 374 26.73 4.48 -9.43
CA ARG A 374 27.44 3.20 -9.24
C ARG A 374 26.84 2.06 -10.07
N LEU A 375 25.73 2.30 -10.78
CA LEU A 375 25.03 1.30 -11.57
C LEU A 375 25.31 1.52 -13.06
N HIS A 376 25.75 0.47 -13.77
CA HIS A 376 26.12 0.60 -15.18
C HIS A 376 25.05 0.07 -16.13
N THR A 377 24.48 -1.11 -15.85
CA THR A 377 23.47 -1.75 -16.71
C THR A 377 22.32 -2.34 -15.91
N THR A 378 21.12 -2.34 -16.48
CA THR A 378 19.98 -3.12 -15.95
C THR A 378 20.02 -4.58 -16.42
N LEU A 379 19.15 -5.42 -15.88
CA LEU A 379 19.03 -6.82 -16.30
C LEU A 379 18.56 -6.95 -17.76
N GLU A 380 17.79 -5.96 -18.22
CA GLU A 380 17.27 -5.82 -19.58
C GLU A 380 18.31 -5.21 -20.55
N GLY A 381 19.44 -4.73 -20.01
CA GLY A 381 20.57 -4.22 -20.79
C GLY A 381 20.54 -2.71 -21.05
N MET A 382 19.72 -1.94 -20.34
CA MET A 382 19.77 -0.47 -20.41
C MET A 382 21.11 0.05 -19.89
N ASP A 383 21.71 1.02 -20.58
CA ASP A 383 22.81 1.83 -20.05
C ASP A 383 22.29 2.88 -19.06
N VAL A 384 22.54 2.61 -17.78
CA VAL A 384 22.10 3.45 -16.66
C VAL A 384 22.87 4.77 -16.61
N GLN A 385 24.14 4.79 -17.02
CA GLN A 385 24.95 6.01 -16.98
C GLN A 385 24.50 7.02 -18.04
N THR A 386 24.16 6.54 -19.25
CA THR A 386 23.56 7.39 -20.29
C THR A 386 22.22 7.96 -19.82
N TYR A 387 21.31 7.12 -19.33
CA TYR A 387 20.03 7.55 -18.79
C TYR A 387 20.18 8.59 -17.66
N LEU A 388 21.07 8.33 -16.70
CA LEU A 388 21.32 9.22 -15.57
C LEU A 388 21.82 10.60 -16.02
N ASN A 389 22.75 10.65 -16.99
CA ASN A 389 23.29 11.90 -17.50
C ASN A 389 22.23 12.74 -18.24
N ASP A 390 21.33 12.09 -18.98
CA ASP A 390 20.21 12.77 -19.63
C ASP A 390 19.21 13.31 -18.61
N LEU A 391 18.86 12.53 -17.59
CA LEU A 391 17.98 12.96 -16.49
C LEU A 391 18.55 14.18 -15.74
N ILE A 392 19.85 14.15 -15.42
CA ILE A 392 20.55 15.29 -14.78
C ILE A 392 20.50 16.53 -15.70
N ARG A 393 20.71 16.36 -17.01
CA ARG A 393 20.66 17.45 -17.98
C ARG A 393 19.26 18.06 -18.05
N GLU A 394 18.21 17.25 -18.05
CA GLU A 394 16.82 17.72 -18.02
C GLU A 394 16.53 18.54 -16.77
N VAL A 395 16.98 18.10 -15.60
CA VAL A 395 16.83 18.83 -14.33
C VAL A 395 17.48 20.21 -14.40
N TYR A 396 18.74 20.31 -14.82
CA TYR A 396 19.44 21.60 -14.88
C TYR A 396 18.91 22.53 -15.98
N ASN A 397 18.34 21.99 -17.05
CA ASN A 397 17.77 22.78 -18.13
C ASN A 397 16.34 23.27 -17.83
N ASN A 398 15.67 22.73 -16.81
CA ASN A 398 14.32 23.12 -16.47
C ASN A 398 14.31 24.42 -15.64
N PRO A 399 13.68 25.51 -16.12
CA PRO A 399 13.72 26.80 -15.45
C PRO A 399 12.92 26.86 -14.13
N LEU A 400 12.04 25.88 -13.89
CA LEU A 400 11.25 25.78 -12.66
C LEU A 400 11.94 24.96 -11.57
N ILE A 401 13.10 24.36 -11.84
CA ILE A 401 13.84 23.55 -10.87
C ILE A 401 15.07 24.32 -10.40
N HIS A 402 15.17 24.47 -9.08
CA HIS A 402 16.27 25.18 -8.43
C HIS A 402 17.04 24.21 -7.54
N VAL A 403 18.24 23.83 -7.99
CA VAL A 403 19.08 22.85 -7.31
C VAL A 403 19.97 23.53 -6.27
N SER A 404 20.01 22.98 -5.06
CA SER A 404 20.97 23.34 -4.00
C SER A 404 21.83 22.12 -3.69
N HIS A 405 23.14 22.23 -3.95
CA HIS A 405 24.13 21.19 -3.69
C HIS A 405 24.78 21.36 -2.33
N GLU A 406 25.43 20.30 -1.84
CA GLU A 406 26.14 20.30 -0.55
C GLU A 406 25.26 20.92 0.55
N ALA A 407 23.96 20.62 0.46
CA ALA A 407 22.92 21.31 1.18
C ALA A 407 22.43 20.45 2.35
N THR A 408 22.41 21.03 3.54
CA THR A 408 21.94 20.38 4.76
C THR A 408 20.76 21.16 5.33
N ILE A 409 19.64 20.47 5.55
CA ILE A 409 18.47 21.05 6.21
C ILE A 409 18.76 21.15 7.71
N THR A 410 18.60 22.35 8.26
CA THR A 410 18.89 22.63 9.68
C THR A 410 17.62 22.84 10.51
N ASP A 411 16.54 23.32 9.90
CA ASP A 411 15.25 23.52 10.58
C ASP A 411 14.07 23.40 9.60
N VAL A 412 12.93 22.93 10.11
CA VAL A 412 11.66 22.88 9.38
C VAL A 412 10.54 23.32 10.31
N ALA A 413 9.80 24.34 9.89
CA ALA A 413 8.65 24.86 10.60
C ALA A 413 7.42 24.98 9.67
N GLY A 414 6.24 25.14 10.27
CA GLY A 414 4.99 25.34 9.53
C GLY A 414 4.08 24.12 9.49
N TYR A 415 3.18 24.10 8.51
CA TYR A 415 2.14 23.09 8.34
C TYR A 415 1.83 22.90 6.85
N VAL A 416 0.98 21.93 6.51
CA VAL A 416 0.62 21.61 5.12
C VAL A 416 0.22 22.87 4.34
N GLY A 417 0.83 23.09 3.18
CA GLY A 417 0.63 24.28 2.36
C GLY A 417 1.49 25.50 2.74
N ASN A 418 2.06 25.56 3.94
CA ASN A 418 2.81 26.71 4.46
C ASN A 418 4.02 26.29 5.30
N PHE A 419 4.94 25.55 4.69
CA PHE A 419 6.20 25.20 5.33
C PHE A 419 7.27 26.25 5.08
N THR A 420 8.18 26.38 6.03
CA THR A 420 9.46 27.08 5.87
C THR A 420 10.58 26.12 6.24
N THR A 421 11.47 25.84 5.30
CA THR A 421 12.64 24.99 5.50
C THR A 421 13.90 25.84 5.41
N THR A 422 14.72 25.77 6.45
CA THR A 422 16.02 26.43 6.50
C THR A 422 17.09 25.43 6.10
N LEU A 423 17.92 25.80 5.13
CA LEU A 423 19.06 24.99 4.69
C LEU A 423 20.35 25.80 4.70
N GLU A 424 21.44 25.10 4.97
CA GLU A 424 22.81 25.59 4.78
C GLU A 424 23.39 24.95 3.53
N SER A 425 23.92 25.75 2.60
CA SER A 425 24.56 25.30 1.38
C SER A 425 25.69 26.28 1.03
N GLU A 426 26.88 25.75 0.73
CA GLU A 426 28.09 26.54 0.43
C GLU A 426 28.41 27.63 1.50
N GLY A 427 28.14 27.32 2.78
CA GLY A 427 28.34 28.25 3.91
C GLY A 427 27.35 29.41 3.97
N ARG A 428 26.25 29.35 3.22
CA ARG A 428 25.14 30.32 3.25
C ARG A 428 23.89 29.67 3.78
N ILE A 429 23.14 30.43 4.57
CA ILE A 429 21.82 30.03 5.06
C ILE A 429 20.77 30.57 4.10
N LYS A 430 19.86 29.70 3.65
CA LYS A 430 18.72 30.01 2.79
C LYS A 430 17.45 29.49 3.44
N GLU A 431 16.41 30.33 3.47
CA GLU A 431 15.05 29.92 3.84
C GLU A 431 14.23 29.66 2.58
N ILE A 432 13.52 28.54 2.56
CA ILE A 432 12.66 28.12 1.46
C ILE A 432 11.24 27.98 1.98
N LYS A 433 10.32 28.74 1.38
CA LYS A 433 8.88 28.58 1.63
C LYS A 433 8.28 27.66 0.58
N HIS A 434 7.55 26.65 1.00
CA HIS A 434 6.96 25.65 0.09
C HIS A 434 5.66 25.10 0.69
N GLY A 435 4.79 24.59 -0.17
CA GLY A 435 3.51 24.01 0.25
C GLY A 435 3.55 22.50 0.45
N ALA A 436 4.48 21.83 -0.23
CA ALA A 436 4.63 20.39 -0.20
C ALA A 436 6.10 19.98 -0.17
N SER A 437 6.39 18.88 0.54
CA SER A 437 7.72 18.25 0.57
C SER A 437 7.65 16.81 0.07
N VAL A 438 8.66 16.40 -0.70
CA VAL A 438 8.91 15.01 -1.06
C VAL A 438 10.27 14.59 -0.54
N LEU A 439 10.31 13.52 0.26
CA LEU A 439 11.54 12.94 0.79
C LEU A 439 11.97 11.77 -0.11
N ALA A 440 13.05 11.98 -0.86
CA ALA A 440 13.64 11.04 -1.82
C ALA A 440 15.13 10.81 -1.52
N ILE A 441 15.46 10.63 -0.23
CA ILE A 441 16.84 10.56 0.28
C ILE A 441 17.58 9.25 -0.03
N GLY A 442 16.94 8.33 -0.75
CA GLY A 442 17.50 7.03 -1.11
C GLY A 442 17.54 6.03 0.05
N ALA A 443 18.45 5.08 -0.06
CA ALA A 443 18.72 4.05 0.95
C ALA A 443 20.22 3.73 0.96
N ASP A 444 20.70 3.27 2.11
CA ASP A 444 22.07 2.79 2.24
C ASP A 444 22.17 1.30 1.89
N VAL A 445 23.28 0.92 1.27
CA VAL A 445 23.58 -0.49 0.98
C VAL A 445 24.03 -1.17 2.27
N TYR A 446 23.43 -2.29 2.62
CA TYR A 446 23.86 -3.11 3.75
C TYR A 446 25.33 -3.53 3.56
N GLN A 447 26.14 -3.33 4.61
CA GLN A 447 27.52 -3.81 4.67
C GLN A 447 27.55 -5.02 5.61
N PRO A 448 27.67 -6.26 5.07
CA PRO A 448 27.68 -7.47 5.89
C PRO A 448 28.84 -7.48 6.88
N CYS A 449 28.62 -8.07 8.05
CA CYS A 449 29.73 -8.45 8.95
C CYS A 449 29.97 -9.97 8.95
N GLU A 450 29.17 -10.70 8.17
CA GLU A 450 29.21 -12.14 7.99
C GLU A 450 29.99 -12.54 6.73
N TYR A 451 30.17 -13.86 6.54
CA TYR A 451 30.67 -14.46 5.30
C TYR A 451 32.03 -13.93 4.81
N LEU A 452 32.89 -13.47 5.72
CA LEU A 452 34.23 -12.95 5.44
C LEU A 452 34.25 -11.64 4.63
N TYR A 453 33.14 -10.88 4.61
CA TYR A 453 33.10 -9.56 4.00
C TYR A 453 34.07 -8.60 4.72
N GLY A 454 34.95 -7.95 3.96
CA GLY A 454 36.03 -7.11 4.50
C GLY A 454 37.29 -7.86 4.97
N GLU A 455 37.24 -9.20 5.06
CA GLU A 455 38.41 -10.04 5.39
C GLU A 455 38.98 -10.77 4.16
N ASN A 456 38.16 -11.02 3.15
CA ASN A 456 38.54 -11.70 1.93
C ASN A 456 38.16 -10.86 0.71
N ASP A 457 39.16 -10.41 -0.06
CA ASP A 457 38.99 -9.57 -1.26
C ASP A 457 38.14 -10.20 -2.38
N LYS A 458 37.84 -11.51 -2.29
CA LYS A 458 36.95 -12.21 -3.23
C LYS A 458 35.48 -12.16 -2.82
N VAL A 459 35.17 -11.67 -1.63
CA VAL A 459 33.81 -11.52 -1.13
C VAL A 459 33.37 -10.08 -1.38
N LEU A 460 32.44 -9.92 -2.32
CA LEU A 460 31.93 -8.63 -2.77
C LEU A 460 30.42 -8.55 -2.51
N THR A 461 29.93 -7.36 -2.21
CA THR A 461 28.50 -7.07 -2.35
C THR A 461 28.09 -7.11 -3.82
N HIS A 462 26.78 -7.23 -4.08
CA HIS A 462 26.25 -7.19 -5.44
C HIS A 462 26.60 -5.90 -6.18
N LEU A 463 26.68 -4.77 -5.46
CA LEU A 463 27.03 -3.49 -6.06
C LEU A 463 28.51 -3.41 -6.44
N GLU A 464 29.40 -3.84 -5.55
CA GLU A 464 30.85 -3.89 -5.83
C GLU A 464 31.15 -4.87 -6.97
N LEU A 465 30.48 -6.03 -7.01
CA LEU A 465 30.61 -6.95 -8.13
C LEU A 465 30.18 -6.30 -9.45
N GLY A 466 29.08 -5.54 -9.44
CA GLY A 466 28.64 -4.77 -10.61
C GLY A 466 29.68 -3.75 -11.08
N GLU A 467 30.35 -3.08 -10.14
CA GLU A 467 31.44 -2.14 -10.44
C GLU A 467 32.68 -2.85 -11.00
N GLU A 468 33.05 -4.03 -10.48
CA GLU A 468 34.16 -4.82 -11.03
C GLU A 468 33.86 -5.36 -12.43
N ILE A 469 32.62 -5.73 -12.73
CA ILE A 469 32.19 -6.18 -14.07
C ILE A 469 32.25 -5.04 -15.10
N ALA A 470 32.03 -3.79 -14.66
CA ALA A 470 31.99 -2.63 -15.52
C ALA A 470 33.38 -2.03 -15.84
N LYS A 471 34.43 -2.43 -15.11
CA LYS A 471 35.83 -2.08 -15.40
C LYS A 471 36.35 -2.86 -16.60
#